data_AF-A0A7C2UCM1-F1
#
_entry.id   AF-A0A7C2UCM1-F1
#
_cell.length_a   1.000
_cell.length_b   1.000
_cell.length_c   1.000
_cell.angle_alpha   90.00
_cell.angle_beta   90.00
_cell.angle_gamma   90.00
#
_symmetry.space_group_name_H-M   'P 1'
#
loop_
_entity.id
_entity.type
_entity.pdbx_description
1 polymer ?
#
loop_
_entity_poly.entity_id
_entity_poly.type
_entity_poly.pdbx_seq_one_letter_code
_entity_poly.pdbx_strand_id
1 'polypeptide(L)'
;YNLPMKLIDVDFTYDKTKITFYYWAEGRVDFRKLVKDLAKIFNCRIEMRQIGLRDEAKIKGGFGICGRQLCCATFLKEFESITMRMVKNQKLPLDMNKITGLCGRLLCCLSFEEELYGKERVEKK
;
A
#
# COMPACT_ATOMS: atom_id res chain seq x y z
N TYR A 1 17.15 -17.46 8.10
CA TYR A 1 15.73 -17.53 8.51
C TYR A 1 14.90 -17.65 7.24
N ASN A 2 14.22 -18.78 6.98
CA ASN A 2 13.38 -18.95 5.79
C ASN A 2 11.92 -18.55 6.12
N LEU A 3 11.71 -17.27 6.42
CA LEU A 3 10.40 -16.75 6.82
C LEU A 3 9.63 -16.30 5.57
N PRO A 4 8.34 -16.67 5.42
CA PRO A 4 7.52 -16.27 4.28
C PRO A 4 7.06 -14.81 4.40
N MET A 5 8.00 -13.88 4.36
CA MET A 5 7.77 -12.43 4.39
C MET A 5 8.68 -11.69 3.42
N LYS A 6 8.23 -10.51 2.98
CA LYS A 6 9.03 -9.53 2.26
C LYS A 6 9.28 -8.33 3.18
N LEU A 7 10.54 -8.07 3.53
CA LEU A 7 10.91 -6.85 4.26
C LEU A 7 10.72 -5.64 3.33
N ILE A 8 10.04 -4.61 3.82
CA ILE A 8 9.73 -3.41 3.04
C ILE A 8 10.59 -2.24 3.48
N ASP A 9 10.62 -1.96 4.77
CA ASP A 9 11.34 -0.81 5.33
C ASP A 9 11.69 -1.02 6.81
N VAL A 10 12.61 -0.19 7.33
CA VAL A 10 13.06 -0.23 8.72
C VAL A 10 13.25 1.19 9.26
N ASP A 11 12.51 1.53 10.31
CA ASP A 11 12.62 2.82 10.99
C ASP A 11 13.19 2.67 12.40
N PHE A 12 14.09 3.58 12.75
CA PHE A 12 14.56 3.78 14.12
C PHE A 12 13.81 4.94 14.76
N THR A 13 13.43 4.76 16.04
CA THR A 13 13.07 5.92 16.84
C THR A 13 14.29 6.79 17.10
N TYR A 14 14.07 8.10 17.20
CA TYR A 14 15.16 9.08 17.36
C TYR A 14 16.01 8.83 18.61
N ASP A 15 15.37 8.37 19.69
CA ASP A 15 16.00 7.97 20.95
C ASP A 15 16.70 6.60 20.88
N LYS A 16 16.66 5.92 19.72
CA LYS A 16 17.23 4.58 19.46
C LYS A 16 16.74 3.48 20.39
N THR A 17 15.62 3.69 21.09
CA THR A 17 15.06 2.71 22.01
C THR A 17 14.25 1.63 21.27
N LYS A 18 13.80 1.91 20.05
CA LYS A 18 12.94 1.02 19.27
C LYS A 18 13.29 1.03 17.79
N ILE A 19 13.25 -0.15 17.18
CA ILE A 19 13.29 -0.35 15.72
C ILE A 19 11.97 -0.97 15.27
N THR A 20 11.36 -0.37 14.26
CA THR A 20 10.16 -0.91 13.60
C THR A 20 10.53 -1.48 12.25
N PHE A 21 10.33 -2.78 12.06
CA PHE A 21 10.49 -3.46 10.78
C PHE A 21 9.13 -3.57 10.11
N TYR A 22 8.99 -2.93 8.95
CA TYR A 22 7.80 -3.00 8.12
C TYR A 22 7.94 -4.15 7.13
N TYR A 23 6.97 -5.08 7.13
CA TYR A 23 7.00 -6.24 6.25
C TYR A 23 5.63 -6.52 5.63
N TRP A 24 5.63 -7.22 4.51
CA TRP A 24 4.45 -7.83 3.93
C TRP A 24 4.54 -9.35 4.02
N ALA A 25 3.43 -10.00 4.34
CA ALA A 25 3.28 -11.44 4.34
C ALA A 25 1.83 -11.80 3.98
N GLU A 26 1.63 -12.94 3.32
CA GLU A 26 0.30 -13.44 2.97
C GLU A 26 -0.42 -14.05 4.19
N GLY A 27 0.34 -14.65 5.10
CA GLY A 27 -0.16 -15.31 6.29
C GLY A 27 0.58 -14.91 7.56
N ARG A 28 0.26 -15.61 8.66
CA ARG A 28 0.93 -15.43 9.95
C ARG A 28 2.37 -15.93 9.86
N VAL A 29 3.30 -15.12 10.34
CA VAL A 29 4.74 -15.45 10.35
C VAL A 29 5.25 -15.50 11.80
N ASP A 30 6.06 -16.51 12.13
CA ASP A 30 6.65 -16.66 13.45
C ASP A 30 8.03 -16.01 13.52
N PHE A 31 8.10 -14.87 14.22
CA PHE A 31 9.33 -14.08 14.32
C PHE A 31 10.14 -14.34 15.59
N ARG A 32 9.73 -15.26 16.47
CA ARG A 32 10.32 -15.38 17.82
C ARG A 32 11.85 -15.47 17.82
N LYS A 33 12.42 -16.28 16.92
CA LYS A 33 13.88 -16.46 16.80
C LYS A 33 14.57 -15.23 16.18
N LEU A 34 13.98 -14.66 15.12
CA LEU A 34 14.50 -13.45 14.47
C LEU A 34 14.52 -12.25 15.43
N VAL A 35 13.40 -11.99 16.13
CA VAL A 35 13.27 -10.89 17.09
C VAL A 35 14.29 -11.02 18.22
N LYS A 36 14.53 -12.24 18.71
CA LYS A 36 15.52 -12.50 19.76
C LYS A 36 16.94 -12.16 19.30
N ASP A 37 17.30 -12.51 18.08
CA ASP A 37 18.63 -12.22 17.54
C ASP A 37 18.80 -10.73 17.22
N LEU A 38 17.79 -10.08 16.62
CA LEU A 38 17.81 -8.65 16.35
C LEU A 38 17.90 -7.83 17.65
N ALA A 39 17.15 -8.20 18.68
CA ALA A 39 17.20 -7.53 19.98
C ALA A 39 18.59 -7.64 20.63
N LYS A 40 19.29 -8.77 20.46
CA LYS A 40 20.68 -8.93 20.93
C LYS A 40 21.67 -8.07 20.16
N ILE A 41 21.50 -7.93 18.85
CA ILE A 41 22.40 -7.16 17.98
C ILE A 41 22.24 -5.66 18.22
N PHE A 42 21.00 -5.18 18.21
CA PHE A 42 20.72 -3.74 18.26
C PHE A 42 20.50 -3.21 19.68
N ASN A 43 20.34 -4.11 20.65
CA ASN A 43 20.12 -3.79 22.07
C ASN A 43 18.96 -2.80 22.30
N CYS A 44 17.89 -2.98 21.51
CA CYS A 44 16.72 -2.11 21.49
C CYS A 44 15.44 -2.96 21.35
N ARG A 45 14.28 -2.34 21.56
CA ARG A 45 12.99 -2.99 21.34
C ARG A 45 12.76 -3.20 19.85
N ILE A 46 12.53 -4.44 19.45
CA ILE A 46 12.21 -4.80 18.06
C ILE A 46 10.69 -4.91 17.93
N GLU A 47 10.12 -4.14 17.00
CA GLU A 47 8.72 -4.17 16.63
C GLU A 47 8.59 -4.66 15.18
N MET A 48 7.75 -5.66 14.96
CA MET A 48 7.46 -6.20 13.62
C MET A 48 6.07 -5.72 13.21
N ARG A 49 5.98 -4.89 12.18
CA ARG A 49 4.72 -4.31 11.71
C ARG A 49 4.38 -4.81 10.31
N GLN A 50 3.26 -5.51 10.20
CA GLN A 50 2.73 -5.93 8.90
C GLN A 50 2.05 -4.73 8.22
N ILE A 51 2.34 -4.52 6.94
CA ILE A 51 1.73 -3.48 6.11
C ILE A 51 1.21 -4.06 4.81
N GLY A 52 0.27 -3.35 4.17
CA GLY A 52 -0.27 -3.75 2.88
C GLY A 52 0.66 -3.39 1.72
N LEU A 53 0.47 -4.04 0.57
CA LEU A 53 1.20 -3.73 -0.67
C LEU A 53 1.04 -2.25 -1.10
N ARG A 54 -0.10 -1.63 -0.77
CA ARG A 54 -0.33 -0.19 -1.04
C ARG A 54 0.51 0.71 -0.14
N ASP A 55 0.75 0.31 1.10
CA ASP A 55 1.57 1.08 2.03
C ASP A 55 3.04 1.08 1.58
N GLU A 56 3.54 -0.02 1.00
CA GLU A 56 4.86 -0.03 0.34
C GLU A 56 4.97 1.08 -0.72
N ALA A 57 3.99 1.16 -1.62
CA ALA A 57 3.96 2.19 -2.66
C ALA A 57 3.78 3.61 -2.07
N LYS A 58 3.07 3.74 -0.95
CA LYS A 58 2.90 5.02 -0.25
C LYS A 58 4.20 5.50 0.39
N ILE A 59 4.95 4.60 1.03
CA ILE A 59 6.22 4.89 1.70
C ILE A 59 7.30 5.22 0.67
N LYS A 60 7.46 4.39 -0.36
CA LYS A 60 8.46 4.60 -1.41
C LYS A 60 8.09 5.76 -2.35
N GLY A 61 6.81 6.10 -2.44
CA GLY A 61 6.30 7.06 -3.40
C GLY A 61 6.42 6.55 -4.84
N GLY A 62 6.48 7.48 -5.78
CA GLY A 62 6.59 7.21 -7.21
C GLY A 62 5.54 7.93 -8.04
N PHE A 63 5.43 7.52 -9.31
CA PHE A 63 4.53 8.13 -10.28
C PHE A 63 3.55 7.08 -10.84
N GLY A 64 2.28 7.46 -10.95
CA GLY A 64 1.27 6.64 -11.61
C GLY A 64 1.44 6.67 -13.13
N ILE A 65 0.70 5.80 -13.82
CA ILE A 65 0.65 5.77 -15.29
C ILE A 65 0.18 7.10 -15.91
N CYS A 66 -0.48 7.95 -15.13
CA CYS A 66 -0.90 9.29 -15.51
C CYS A 66 0.24 10.33 -15.45
N GLY A 67 1.46 9.92 -15.07
CA GLY A 67 2.62 10.80 -14.93
C GLY A 67 2.63 11.66 -13.66
N ARG A 68 1.60 11.57 -12.80
CA ARG A 68 1.53 12.30 -11.52
C ARG A 68 2.06 11.45 -10.37
N GLN A 69 2.45 12.11 -9.28
CA GLN A 69 2.79 11.42 -8.04
C GLN A 69 1.63 10.54 -7.55
N LEU A 70 1.95 9.41 -6.91
CA LEU A 70 0.94 8.47 -6.42
C LEU A 70 -0.07 9.16 -5.48
N CYS A 71 -1.37 9.00 -5.77
CA CYS A 71 -2.44 9.60 -4.96
C CYS A 71 -2.36 9.15 -3.50
N CYS A 72 -2.00 7.88 -3.24
CA CYS A 72 -1.84 7.34 -1.89
C CYS A 72 -0.69 7.98 -1.09
N ALA A 73 0.36 8.41 -1.79
CA ALA A 73 1.50 9.13 -1.20
C ALA A 73 1.17 10.60 -0.95
N THR A 74 0.38 11.21 -1.83
CA THR A 74 0.05 12.65 -1.78
C THR A 74 -1.16 12.93 -0.89
N PHE A 75 -2.37 12.94 -1.45
CA PHE A 75 -3.58 13.44 -0.79
C PHE A 75 -4.55 12.36 -0.30
N LEU A 76 -4.59 11.20 -0.97
CA LEU A 76 -5.60 10.17 -0.70
C LEU A 76 -5.11 9.25 0.42
N LYS A 77 -5.59 9.45 1.65
CA LYS A 77 -5.18 8.67 2.83
C LYS A 77 -6.17 7.57 3.21
N GLU A 78 -7.44 7.77 2.91
CA GLU A 78 -8.52 6.81 3.13
C GLU A 78 -8.89 6.14 1.82
N PHE A 79 -9.21 4.85 1.88
CA PHE A 79 -9.44 4.05 0.70
C PHE A 79 -10.66 3.17 0.87
N GLU A 80 -11.61 3.33 -0.05
CA GLU A 80 -12.69 2.37 -0.22
C GLU A 80 -12.23 1.17 -1.07
N SER A 81 -13.00 0.09 -0.98
CA SER A 81 -12.78 -1.08 -1.84
C SER A 81 -13.07 -0.74 -3.30
N ILE A 82 -12.05 -0.85 -4.14
CA ILE A 82 -12.17 -0.53 -5.56
C ILE A 82 -12.63 -1.77 -6.31
N THR A 83 -13.64 -1.63 -7.15
CA THR A 83 -14.27 -2.73 -7.88
C THR A 83 -14.12 -2.57 -9.39
N MET A 84 -14.22 -3.68 -10.12
CA MET A 84 -14.23 -3.67 -11.59
C MET A 84 -15.43 -2.90 -12.17
N ARG A 85 -16.50 -2.68 -11.40
CA ARG A 85 -17.64 -1.85 -11.81
C ARG A 85 -17.22 -0.39 -11.99
N MET A 86 -16.36 0.13 -11.12
CA MET A 86 -15.89 1.53 -11.17
C MET A 86 -15.05 1.77 -12.42
N VAL A 87 -14.16 0.83 -12.75
CA VAL A 87 -13.38 0.84 -14.01
C VAL A 87 -14.31 0.96 -15.23
N LYS A 88 -15.37 0.14 -15.27
CA LYS A 88 -16.37 0.17 -16.35
C LYS A 88 -17.17 1.48 -16.36
N ASN A 89 -17.53 2.00 -15.19
CA ASN A 89 -18.29 3.25 -15.08
C ASN A 89 -17.50 4.43 -15.65
N GLN A 90 -16.19 4.46 -15.40
CA GLN A 90 -15.26 5.49 -15.87
C GLN A 90 -14.74 5.22 -17.29
N LYS A 91 -15.29 4.21 -17.97
CA LYS A 91 -14.99 3.86 -19.38
C LYS A 91 -13.50 3.61 -19.65
N LEU A 92 -12.76 3.11 -18.67
CA LEU A 92 -11.36 2.75 -18.86
C LEU A 92 -11.24 1.40 -19.60
N PRO A 93 -10.17 1.21 -20.39
CA PRO A 93 -9.89 -0.08 -20.99
C PRO A 93 -9.76 -1.18 -19.93
N LEU A 94 -10.28 -2.38 -20.22
CA LEU A 94 -10.17 -3.54 -19.33
C LEU A 94 -8.78 -4.22 -19.39
N ASP A 95 -7.74 -3.45 -19.71
CA ASP A 95 -6.35 -3.88 -19.72
C ASP A 95 -5.76 -3.68 -18.32
N MET A 96 -5.31 -4.78 -17.70
CA MET A 96 -4.78 -4.78 -16.34
C MET A 96 -3.59 -3.82 -16.16
N ASN A 97 -2.75 -3.63 -17.18
CA ASN A 97 -1.62 -2.71 -17.09
C ASN A 97 -2.07 -1.24 -17.00
N LYS A 98 -3.26 -0.92 -17.52
CA LYS A 98 -3.81 0.44 -17.54
C LYS A 98 -4.71 0.75 -16.35
N ILE A 99 -5.13 -0.27 -15.58
CA ILE A 99 -6.05 -0.09 -14.43
C ILE A 99 -5.43 -0.50 -13.10
N THR A 100 -4.18 -0.97 -13.12
CA THR A 100 -3.43 -1.37 -11.93
C THR A 100 -2.39 -0.30 -11.58
N GLY A 101 -2.34 0.07 -10.30
CA GLY A 101 -1.31 0.97 -9.78
C GLY A 101 -0.02 0.22 -9.43
N LEU A 102 1.04 0.97 -9.11
CA LEU A 102 2.35 0.40 -8.74
C LEU A 102 2.32 -0.58 -7.57
N CYS A 103 1.29 -0.50 -6.71
CA CYS A 103 1.07 -1.43 -5.61
C CYS A 103 0.45 -2.79 -6.02
N GLY A 104 0.23 -3.03 -7.32
CA GLY A 104 -0.38 -4.27 -7.83
C GLY A 104 -1.90 -4.38 -7.58
N ARG A 105 -2.54 -3.31 -7.10
CA ARG A 105 -4.00 -3.20 -6.94
C ARG A 105 -4.58 -2.21 -7.93
N LEU A 106 -5.90 -2.23 -8.11
CA LEU A 106 -6.61 -1.24 -8.92
C LEU A 106 -6.26 0.20 -8.50
N LEU A 107 -6.25 1.09 -9.49
CA LEU A 107 -5.89 2.50 -9.33
C LEU A 107 -6.77 3.19 -8.27
N CYS A 108 -6.13 3.80 -7.27
CA CYS A 108 -6.83 4.46 -6.16
C CYS A 108 -7.61 5.72 -6.56
N CYS A 109 -7.25 6.37 -7.66
CA CYS A 109 -8.01 7.49 -8.22
C CYS A 109 -9.42 7.10 -8.69
N LEU A 110 -9.66 5.81 -9.01
CA LEU A 110 -10.99 5.36 -9.40
C LEU A 110 -12.02 5.61 -8.30
N SER A 111 -11.67 5.38 -7.03
CA SER A 111 -12.57 5.67 -5.91
C SER A 111 -12.76 7.16 -5.72
N PHE A 112 -11.69 7.95 -5.84
CA PHE A 112 -11.77 9.39 -5.71
C PHE A 112 -12.67 10.03 -6.79
N GLU A 113 -12.59 9.54 -8.02
CA GLU A 113 -13.33 10.12 -9.16
C GLU A 113 -14.75 9.57 -9.30
N GLU A 114 -15.09 8.44 -8.65
CA GLU A 114 -16.36 7.74 -8.84
C GLU A 114 -17.58 8.64 -8.60
N GLU A 115 -17.54 9.54 -7.61
CA GLU A 115 -18.65 10.45 -7.32
C GLU A 115 -18.96 11.39 -8.49
N LEU A 116 -17.93 11.88 -9.19
CA LEU A 116 -18.08 12.77 -10.34
C LEU A 116 -18.72 12.02 -11.52
N TYR A 117 -18.22 10.83 -11.83
CA TYR A 117 -18.78 9.98 -12.90
C TYR A 117 -20.18 9.44 -12.56
N GLY A 118 -20.51 9.31 -11.27
CA GLY A 118 -21.84 8.94 -10.79
C GLY A 118 -22.87 10.03 -11.06
N LYS A 119 -22.53 11.31 -10.85
CA LYS A 119 -23.42 12.47 -11.05
C LYS A 119 -23.77 12.70 -12.53
N GLU A 120 -22.80 12.54 -13.44
CA GLU A 120 -23.05 12.65 -14.90
C GLU A 120 -24.11 11.66 -15.42
N ARG A 121 -24.35 10.54 -14.72
CA ARG A 121 -25.43 9.61 -15.07
C ARG A 121 -26.81 10.04 -14.60
N VAL A 122 -26.89 10.83 -13.52
CA VAL A 122 -28.16 11.32 -12.97
C VAL A 122 -28.67 12.48 -13.81
N GLU A 123 -27.80 13.37 -14.27
CA GLU A 123 -28.17 14.51 -15.12
C GLU A 123 -28.52 14.12 -16.57
N LYS A 124 -28.18 12.90 -17.01
CA LYS A 124 -28.51 12.36 -18.34
C LYS A 124 -29.76 11.47 -18.36
N LYS A 125 -30.48 11.37 -17.25
CA LYS A 125 -31.79 10.71 -17.15
C LYS A 125 -32.89 11.76 -17.07
#